data_AF-A0A6H5L5K7-F1
#
_entry.id   AF-A0A6H5L5K7-F1
#
_cell.length_a   1.000
_cell.length_b   1.000
_cell.length_c   1.000
_cell.angle_alpha   90.00
_cell.angle_beta   90.00
_cell.angle_gamma   90.00
#
_symmetry.space_group_name_H-M   'P 1'
#
loop_
_entity.id
_entity.type
_entity.pdbx_description
1 polymer ?
#
loop_
_entity_poly.entity_id
_entity_poly.type
_entity_poly.pdbx_seq_one_letter_code
_entity_poly.pdbx_strand_id
1 'polypeptide(L)'
;MSRYMILLIFMKWSIDWDYRMFTATCFDGLTPQNVTCDSDSTTADMCPLDYGGSGDGCQPPNLITSLINIALSPGVVDEPMYAGQTSVQTILLLLALGSIPVLLLAKPLTIRSRMKKAAARHDSFSSESQLMAGEHKSSDKVENGGHGAAGGDSGGHEEHDFSEIVIHQAIETIEFVLGMVSNTASYLRLWALSLAHTELAAVFWEKTMLTTIQMGNAFAIFIGFAMFAGVTFGVILCMDVLECFLHALRLHWVEFQTKFYKADG
;
A
#
# COMPACT_ATOMS: atom_id res chain seq x y z
N MET A 1 -2.32 7.45 -0.40
CA MET A 1 -1.01 7.20 -1.05
C MET A 1 -1.13 6.41 -2.35
N SER A 2 -1.56 5.13 -2.35
CA SER A 2 -1.49 4.28 -3.56
C SER A 2 -2.33 4.78 -4.76
N ARG A 3 -3.50 5.38 -4.52
CA ARG A 3 -4.29 6.04 -5.59
C ARG A 3 -3.60 7.28 -6.17
N TYR A 4 -2.87 8.04 -5.34
CA TYR A 4 -2.12 9.20 -5.78
C TYR A 4 -0.93 8.80 -6.67
N MET A 5 -0.26 7.68 -6.35
CA MET A 5 0.77 7.10 -7.21
C MET A 5 0.22 6.75 -8.61
N ILE A 6 -0.97 6.16 -8.69
CA ILE A 6 -1.63 5.83 -9.98
C ILE A 6 -1.95 7.10 -10.77
N LEU A 7 -2.43 8.16 -10.10
CA LEU A 7 -2.67 9.45 -10.75
C LEU A 7 -1.37 10.07 -11.28
N LEU A 8 -0.26 10.02 -10.53
CA LEU A 8 1.04 10.50 -11.01
C LEU A 8 1.56 9.73 -12.22
N ILE A 9 1.35 8.41 -12.25
CA ILE A 9 1.72 7.57 -13.41
C ILE A 9 0.89 7.96 -14.63
N PHE A 10 -0.43 8.09 -14.48
CA PHE A 10 -1.31 8.52 -15.56
C PHE A 10 -0.96 9.93 -16.03
N MET A 11 -0.65 10.84 -15.11
CA MET A 11 -0.25 12.20 -15.42
C MET A 11 1.10 12.24 -16.15
N LYS A 12 2.07 11.40 -15.76
CA LYS A 12 3.34 11.22 -16.50
C LYS A 12 3.08 10.80 -17.94
N TRP A 13 2.17 9.84 -18.15
CA TRP A 13 1.82 9.32 -19.47
C TRP A 13 0.99 10.30 -20.31
N SER A 14 0.19 11.15 -19.67
CA SER A 14 -0.64 12.14 -20.34
C SER A 14 0.12 13.39 -20.77
N ILE A 15 1.30 13.64 -20.22
CA ILE A 15 2.12 14.82 -20.53
C ILE A 15 3.17 14.47 -21.58
N ASP A 16 3.22 15.27 -22.64
CA ASP A 16 4.30 15.23 -23.63
C ASP A 16 5.55 15.92 -23.06
N TRP A 17 6.49 15.10 -22.61
CA TRP A 17 7.74 15.58 -22.01
C TRP A 17 8.76 16.05 -23.04
N ASP A 18 8.70 15.55 -24.27
CA ASP A 18 9.60 15.97 -25.35
C ASP A 18 9.28 17.41 -25.75
N TYR A 19 8.00 17.75 -25.86
CA TYR A 19 7.58 19.14 -26.09
C TYR A 19 7.97 20.06 -24.92
N ARG A 20 7.80 19.62 -23.66
CA ARG A 20 8.20 20.42 -22.49
C ARG A 20 9.71 20.61 -22.39
N MET A 21 10.48 19.58 -22.69
CA MET A 21 11.93 19.69 -22.74
C MET A 21 12.36 20.65 -23.85
N PHE A 22 11.72 20.56 -25.03
CA PHE A 22 11.98 21.48 -26.13
C PHE A 22 11.76 22.95 -25.73
N THR A 23 10.73 23.24 -24.94
CA THR A 23 10.48 24.60 -24.44
C THR A 23 11.54 25.12 -23.47
N ALA A 24 12.31 24.23 -22.82
CA ALA A 24 13.43 24.58 -21.95
C ALA A 24 14.80 24.35 -22.61
N THR A 25 14.87 24.19 -23.94
CA THR A 25 16.14 24.11 -24.67
C THR A 25 16.54 25.45 -25.26
N CYS A 26 17.83 25.79 -25.14
CA CYS A 26 18.40 27.03 -25.66
C CYS A 26 18.77 26.88 -27.14
N PHE A 27 18.28 27.80 -27.99
CA PHE A 27 18.64 27.91 -29.41
C PHE A 27 19.16 29.32 -29.69
N ASP A 28 20.42 29.44 -30.13
CA ASP A 28 21.05 30.74 -30.47
C ASP A 28 20.87 31.84 -29.41
N GLY A 29 20.93 31.46 -28.13
CA GLY A 29 20.82 32.37 -26.99
C GLY A 29 19.40 32.70 -26.52
N LEU A 30 18.36 32.10 -27.14
CA LEU A 30 16.97 32.23 -26.72
C LEU A 30 16.24 30.87 -26.68
N THR A 31 15.31 30.71 -25.74
CA THR A 31 14.36 29.58 -25.74
C THR A 31 13.19 29.83 -26.70
N PRO A 32 12.41 28.79 -27.07
CA PRO A 32 11.17 28.97 -27.84
C PRO A 32 10.13 29.91 -27.20
N GLN A 33 10.23 30.18 -25.90
CA GLN A 33 9.42 31.17 -25.18
C GLN A 33 10.09 32.56 -25.07
N ASN A 34 11.15 32.82 -25.82
CA ASN A 34 11.86 34.10 -25.83
C ASN A 34 12.50 34.43 -24.47
N VAL A 35 12.90 33.41 -23.72
CA VAL A 35 13.72 33.54 -22.50
C VAL A 35 15.19 33.52 -22.93
N THR A 36 15.99 34.48 -22.47
CA THR A 36 17.42 34.52 -22.77
C THR A 36 18.15 33.40 -22.04
N CYS A 37 19.01 32.68 -22.74
CA CYS A 37 19.74 31.55 -22.19
C CYS A 37 21.22 31.61 -22.61
N ASP A 38 22.11 31.20 -21.71
CA ASP A 38 23.55 31.05 -21.93
C ASP A 38 23.97 29.60 -21.59
N SER A 39 25.20 29.25 -21.90
CA SER A 39 25.83 27.96 -21.61
C SER A 39 25.88 27.59 -20.13
N ASP A 40 25.69 28.54 -19.21
CA ASP A 40 25.69 28.34 -17.75
C ASP A 40 24.28 28.35 -17.13
N SER A 41 23.24 28.71 -17.89
CA SER A 41 21.86 28.69 -17.37
C SER A 41 21.34 27.26 -17.22
N THR A 42 20.65 27.00 -16.11
CA THR A 42 20.09 25.68 -15.82
C THR A 42 18.74 25.48 -16.51
N THR A 43 18.32 24.23 -16.69
CA THR A 43 17.00 23.91 -17.27
C THR A 43 15.83 24.53 -16.47
N ALA A 44 16.04 24.80 -15.18
CA ALA A 44 15.11 25.53 -14.33
C ALA A 44 14.91 26.98 -14.84
N ASP A 45 16.01 27.73 -14.98
CA ASP A 45 15.99 29.13 -15.44
C ASP A 45 15.39 29.32 -16.85
N MET A 46 15.44 28.28 -17.68
CA MET A 46 14.92 28.27 -19.04
C MET A 46 13.45 27.86 -19.14
N CYS A 47 12.87 27.28 -18.09
CA CYS A 47 11.53 26.70 -18.13
C CYS A 47 10.44 27.74 -17.83
N PRO A 48 9.46 27.95 -18.72
CA PRO A 48 8.39 28.95 -18.53
C PRO A 48 7.29 28.53 -17.54
N LEU A 49 7.34 27.29 -17.04
CA LEU A 49 6.29 26.72 -16.19
C LEU A 49 6.45 27.09 -14.71
N ASP A 50 7.68 27.38 -14.26
CA ASP A 50 8.03 27.85 -12.91
C ASP A 50 7.26 27.10 -11.80
N TYR A 51 7.31 25.76 -11.85
CA TYR A 51 6.67 24.93 -10.83
C TYR A 51 7.56 24.73 -9.58
N GLY A 52 8.80 25.24 -9.60
CA GLY A 52 9.83 25.10 -8.56
C GLY A 52 10.73 23.88 -8.76
N GLY A 53 11.83 23.80 -8.00
CA GLY A 53 12.77 22.67 -8.03
C GLY A 53 13.85 22.79 -9.11
N SER A 54 14.71 21.77 -9.25
CA SER A 54 15.87 21.80 -10.16
C SER A 54 15.51 21.69 -11.64
N GLY A 55 14.26 21.35 -11.98
CA GLY A 55 13.81 21.17 -13.37
C GLY A 55 12.57 21.98 -13.78
N ASP A 56 12.04 22.83 -12.88
CA ASP A 56 10.87 23.73 -13.00
C ASP A 56 9.63 23.21 -13.75
N GLY A 57 9.51 21.90 -13.96
CA GLY A 57 8.41 21.23 -14.63
C GLY A 57 8.61 20.92 -16.12
N CYS A 58 9.77 21.27 -16.70
CA CYS A 58 10.10 20.99 -18.10
C CYS A 58 10.87 19.67 -18.30
N GLN A 59 11.62 19.22 -17.30
CA GLN A 59 12.34 17.95 -17.33
C GLN A 59 11.44 16.78 -16.91
N PRO A 60 11.43 15.63 -17.64
CA PRO A 60 10.71 14.45 -17.22
C PRO A 60 11.25 13.95 -15.88
N PRO A 61 10.41 13.87 -14.84
CA PRO A 61 10.87 13.47 -13.52
C PRO A 61 11.18 11.97 -13.47
N ASN A 62 12.13 11.60 -12.62
CA ASN A 62 12.31 10.20 -12.26
C ASN A 62 11.28 9.83 -11.19
N LEU A 63 10.17 9.21 -11.63
CA LEU A 63 9.05 8.82 -10.77
C LEU A 63 9.49 8.00 -9.55
N ILE A 64 10.53 7.16 -9.65
CA ILE A 64 11.01 6.36 -8.52
C ILE A 64 11.60 7.28 -7.44
N THR A 65 12.48 8.19 -7.83
CA THR A 65 13.09 9.16 -6.89
C THR A 65 12.04 10.08 -6.29
N SER A 66 11.09 10.55 -7.09
CA SER A 66 9.97 11.36 -6.62
C SER A 66 9.17 10.60 -5.56
N LEU A 67 8.78 9.34 -5.83
CA LEU A 67 8.02 8.50 -4.91
C LEU A 67 8.76 8.19 -3.60
N ILE A 68 10.09 7.97 -3.68
CA ILE A 68 10.94 7.78 -2.51
C ILE A 68 11.02 9.07 -1.68
N ASN A 69 11.22 10.22 -2.34
CA ASN A 69 11.33 11.51 -1.67
C ASN A 69 10.01 11.94 -1.01
N ILE A 70 8.85 11.49 -1.50
CA ILE A 70 7.57 11.70 -0.79
C ILE A 70 7.60 11.08 0.62
N ALA A 71 8.24 9.93 0.78
CA ALA A 71 8.30 9.22 2.06
C ALA A 71 9.50 9.64 2.94
N LEU A 72 10.65 9.92 2.32
CA LEU A 72 11.91 10.21 3.02
C LEU A 72 12.15 11.70 3.32
N SER A 73 11.68 12.62 2.47
CA SER A 73 11.91 14.07 2.63
C SER A 73 10.65 14.87 2.26
N PRO A 74 9.66 14.94 3.16
CA PRO A 74 8.40 15.60 2.87
C PRO A 74 8.59 17.12 2.69
N GLY A 75 8.08 17.64 1.56
CA GLY A 75 8.07 19.08 1.29
C GLY A 75 9.12 19.58 0.30
N VAL A 76 10.04 18.72 -0.16
CA VAL A 76 10.97 19.05 -1.26
C VAL A 76 10.63 18.15 -2.45
N VAL A 77 10.25 18.77 -3.57
CA VAL A 77 10.00 18.08 -4.85
C VAL A 77 10.98 18.67 -5.84
N ASP A 78 12.03 17.93 -6.16
CA ASP A 78 13.08 18.40 -7.06
C ASP A 78 12.56 18.61 -8.50
N GLU A 79 11.52 17.86 -8.89
CA GLU A 79 10.97 17.83 -10.24
C GLU A 79 9.42 17.81 -10.21
N PRO A 80 8.75 18.95 -9.99
CA PRO A 80 7.30 19.01 -9.90
C PRO A 80 6.61 18.84 -11.27
N MET A 81 5.59 18.01 -11.30
CA MET A 81 4.80 17.66 -12.49
C MET A 81 3.65 18.65 -12.74
N TYR A 82 3.18 19.31 -11.68
CA TYR A 82 2.09 20.29 -11.72
C TYR A 82 2.25 21.36 -10.63
N ALA A 83 1.65 22.53 -10.86
CA ALA A 83 1.69 23.66 -9.93
C ALA A 83 1.16 23.27 -8.54
N GLY A 84 1.94 23.56 -7.49
CA GLY A 84 1.54 23.29 -6.10
C GLY A 84 1.63 21.83 -5.66
N GLN A 85 2.33 20.97 -6.40
CA GLN A 85 2.54 19.57 -6.04
C GLN A 85 3.08 19.41 -4.60
N THR A 86 3.99 20.28 -4.16
CA THR A 86 4.54 20.27 -2.80
C THR A 86 3.48 20.41 -1.72
N SER A 87 2.51 21.32 -1.90
CA SER A 87 1.43 21.54 -0.94
C SER A 87 0.47 20.36 -0.89
N VAL A 88 0.06 19.84 -2.07
CA VAL A 88 -0.82 18.67 -2.15
C VAL A 88 -0.14 17.45 -1.54
N GLN A 89 1.12 17.21 -1.85
CA GLN A 89 1.91 16.10 -1.34
C GLN A 89 2.04 16.13 0.19
N THR A 90 2.35 17.30 0.75
CA THR A 90 2.45 17.49 2.21
C THR A 90 1.12 17.23 2.91
N ILE A 91 0.01 17.78 2.39
CA ILE A 91 -1.33 17.55 2.95
C ILE A 91 -1.71 16.07 2.90
N LEU A 92 -1.47 15.40 1.77
CA LEU A 92 -1.81 14.00 1.57
C LEU A 92 -0.99 13.07 2.48
N LEU A 93 0.27 13.41 2.76
CA LEU A 93 1.11 12.71 3.72
C LEU A 93 0.62 12.90 5.15
N LEU A 94 0.28 14.13 5.56
CA LEU A 94 -0.26 14.41 6.89
C LEU A 94 -1.59 13.67 7.13
N LEU A 95 -2.47 13.63 6.13
CA LEU A 95 -3.70 12.85 6.20
C LEU A 95 -3.42 11.34 6.28
N ALA A 96 -2.43 10.84 5.54
CA ALA A 96 -2.03 9.43 5.60
C ALA A 96 -1.47 9.07 6.98
N LEU A 97 -0.54 9.87 7.52
CA LEU A 97 0.04 9.65 8.85
C LEU A 97 -1.00 9.84 9.96
N GLY A 98 -1.94 10.77 9.82
CA GLY A 98 -3.04 10.97 10.76
C GLY A 98 -4.09 9.84 10.71
N SER A 99 -4.25 9.16 9.57
CA SER A 99 -5.21 8.05 9.44
C SER A 99 -4.81 6.81 10.24
N ILE A 100 -3.51 6.59 10.47
CA ILE A 100 -2.97 5.45 11.24
C ILE A 100 -3.41 5.51 12.73
N PRO A 101 -3.17 6.61 13.48
CA PRO A 101 -3.62 6.73 14.87
C PRO A 101 -5.14 6.84 14.99
N VAL A 102 -5.84 7.41 14.01
CA VAL A 102 -7.31 7.45 14.01
C VAL A 102 -7.89 6.02 13.94
N LEU A 103 -7.33 5.16 13.10
CA LEU A 103 -7.73 3.75 13.02
C LEU A 103 -7.41 2.98 14.32
N LEU A 104 -6.25 3.24 14.92
CA LEU A 104 -5.82 2.63 16.18
C LEU A 104 -6.69 3.05 17.37
N LEU A 105 -7.10 4.33 17.45
CA LEU A 105 -7.84 4.88 18.59
C LEU A 105 -9.38 4.75 18.47
N ALA A 106 -9.94 4.68 17.27
CA ALA A 106 -11.40 4.67 17.08
C ALA A 106 -12.08 3.45 17.74
N LYS A 107 -11.53 2.25 17.55
CA LYS A 107 -12.08 1.00 18.14
C LYS A 107 -11.93 0.94 19.68
N PRO A 108 -10.76 1.17 20.30
CA PRO A 108 -10.62 1.11 21.75
C PRO A 108 -11.41 2.21 22.45
N LEU A 109 -11.51 3.42 21.89
CA LEU A 109 -12.36 4.48 22.46
C LEU A 109 -13.85 4.15 22.36
N THR A 110 -14.28 3.48 21.27
CA THR A 110 -15.67 3.02 21.13
C THR A 110 -15.99 1.92 22.14
N ILE A 111 -15.09 0.96 22.35
CA ILE A 111 -15.24 -0.10 23.36
C ILE A 111 -15.27 0.50 24.76
N ARG A 112 -14.34 1.39 25.11
CA ARG A 112 -14.33 2.10 26.40
C ARG A 112 -15.62 2.88 26.64
N SER A 113 -16.15 3.53 25.60
CA SER A 113 -17.43 4.26 25.69
C SER A 113 -18.64 3.35 25.85
N ARG A 114 -18.60 2.13 25.30
CA ARG A 114 -19.64 1.11 25.50
C ARG A 114 -19.56 0.48 26.89
N MET A 115 -18.36 0.18 27.39
CA MET A 115 -18.15 -0.33 28.75
C MET A 115 -18.62 0.70 29.79
N LYS A 116 -18.29 1.99 29.63
CA LYS A 116 -18.81 3.07 30.50
C LYS A 116 -20.34 3.18 30.47
N LYS A 117 -20.98 3.03 29.30
CA LYS A 117 -22.45 3.05 29.18
C LYS A 117 -23.11 1.78 29.75
N ALA A 118 -22.45 0.63 29.65
CA ALA A 118 -22.93 -0.63 30.22
C ALA A 118 -22.79 -0.62 31.76
N ALA A 119 -21.68 -0.13 32.29
CA ALA A 119 -21.46 0.08 33.72
C ALA A 119 -22.50 1.05 34.32
N ALA A 120 -22.81 2.16 33.63
CA ALA A 120 -23.86 3.09 34.05
C ALA A 120 -25.28 2.48 34.03
N ARG A 121 -25.56 1.52 33.12
CA ARG A 121 -26.83 0.77 33.12
C ARG A 121 -26.89 -0.27 34.24
N HIS A 122 -25.78 -0.90 34.59
CA HIS A 122 -25.74 -1.90 35.67
C HIS A 122 -25.95 -1.25 37.05
N ASP A 123 -25.43 -0.04 37.24
CA ASP A 123 -25.68 0.80 38.43
C ASP A 123 -27.18 1.12 38.59
N SER A 124 -27.87 1.40 37.48
CA SER A 124 -29.32 1.70 37.47
C SER A 124 -30.20 0.48 37.81
N PHE A 125 -29.80 -0.74 37.42
CA PHE A 125 -30.56 -1.98 37.68
C PHE A 125 -30.36 -2.53 39.10
N SER A 126 -29.20 -2.25 39.70
CA SER A 126 -28.92 -2.62 41.11
C SER A 126 -29.81 -1.86 42.11
N SER A 127 -30.28 -0.66 41.73
CA SER A 127 -31.14 0.19 42.56
C SER A 127 -32.61 -0.25 42.60
N GLU A 128 -33.14 -0.89 41.55
CA GLU A 128 -34.51 -1.42 41.53
C GLU A 128 -34.63 -2.77 42.25
N SER A 129 -33.59 -3.61 42.18
CA SER A 129 -33.58 -4.94 42.81
C SER A 129 -33.55 -4.89 44.35
N GLN A 130 -33.10 -3.78 44.93
CA GLN A 130 -33.04 -3.57 46.38
C GLN A 130 -34.37 -3.10 46.99
N LEU A 131 -35.32 -2.61 46.18
CA LEU A 131 -36.62 -2.13 46.66
C LEU A 131 -37.70 -3.23 46.73
N MET A 132 -37.44 -4.41 46.16
CA MET A 132 -38.38 -5.55 46.09
C MET A 132 -37.96 -6.74 46.97
N ALA A 133 -37.19 -6.51 48.03
CA ALA A 133 -36.77 -7.56 48.98
C ALA A 133 -37.22 -7.29 50.43
N GLY A 134 -38.35 -6.60 50.59
CA GLY A 134 -39.06 -6.49 51.86
C GLY A 134 -40.06 -7.63 52.05
N GLU A 135 -39.78 -8.50 53.02
CA GLU A 135 -40.69 -9.46 53.69
C GLU A 135 -41.12 -10.73 52.92
N HIS A 136 -40.49 -11.87 53.21
CA HIS A 136 -41.07 -12.92 54.06
C HIS A 136 -40.04 -14.04 54.37
N LYS A 137 -40.23 -14.64 55.55
CA LYS A 137 -39.28 -15.42 56.36
C LYS A 137 -39.47 -16.93 56.13
N SER A 138 -38.39 -17.73 56.07
CA SER A 138 -38.22 -18.99 56.85
C SER A 138 -37.04 -19.86 56.37
N SER A 139 -36.09 -20.08 57.29
CA SER A 139 -35.27 -21.27 57.59
C SER A 139 -34.95 -22.29 56.48
N ASP A 140 -33.66 -22.47 56.15
CA ASP A 140 -32.83 -23.50 56.81
C ASP A 140 -31.33 -23.33 56.52
N LYS A 141 -30.55 -23.67 57.54
CA LYS A 141 -29.07 -23.59 57.62
C LYS A 141 -28.39 -24.53 56.61
N VAL A 142 -27.31 -24.07 55.96
CA VAL A 142 -25.98 -24.69 56.05
C VAL A 142 -24.91 -23.60 55.92
N GLU A 143 -24.04 -23.56 56.92
CA GLU A 143 -22.86 -22.72 57.03
C GLU A 143 -21.77 -23.15 56.03
N ASN A 144 -21.13 -22.18 55.35
CA ASN A 144 -19.67 -22.09 55.43
C ASN A 144 -19.17 -20.68 55.06
N GLY A 145 -18.74 -19.95 56.10
CA GLY A 145 -17.52 -19.13 56.14
C GLY A 145 -17.23 -18.13 55.02
N GLY A 146 -17.43 -16.84 55.30
CA GLY A 146 -16.71 -15.77 54.61
C GLY A 146 -17.35 -14.39 54.72
N HIS A 147 -17.37 -13.81 55.93
CA HIS A 147 -17.66 -12.39 56.10
C HIS A 147 -16.52 -11.54 55.53
N GLY A 148 -16.87 -10.53 54.75
CA GLY A 148 -15.94 -9.53 54.25
C GLY A 148 -16.68 -8.39 53.56
N ALA A 149 -17.37 -7.57 54.36
CA ALA A 149 -17.83 -6.26 53.93
C ALA A 149 -16.63 -5.33 53.66
N ALA A 150 -16.86 -4.35 52.78
CA ALA A 150 -16.03 -3.19 52.50
C ALA A 150 -14.75 -3.44 51.68
N GLY A 151 -14.68 -2.74 50.56
CA GLY A 151 -13.46 -2.64 49.78
C GLY A 151 -13.77 -2.16 48.37
N GLY A 152 -13.87 -0.85 48.20
CA GLY A 152 -13.70 -0.25 46.88
C GLY A 152 -12.30 -0.59 46.37
N ASP A 153 -12.21 -1.59 45.52
CA ASP A 153 -11.04 -1.83 44.66
C ASP A 153 -11.50 -2.66 43.45
N SER A 154 -12.23 -2.00 42.56
CA SER A 154 -12.48 -2.51 41.21
C SER A 154 -11.85 -1.56 40.19
N GLY A 155 -10.60 -1.17 40.46
CA GLY A 155 -9.79 -0.38 39.54
C GLY A 155 -8.82 -1.22 38.71
N GLY A 156 -8.46 -2.43 39.16
CA GLY A 156 -7.37 -3.21 38.56
C GLY A 156 -7.78 -4.15 37.41
N HIS A 157 -9.04 -4.59 37.34
CA HIS A 157 -9.48 -5.56 36.33
C HIS A 157 -9.90 -4.93 34.99
N GLU A 158 -10.32 -3.66 34.96
CA GLU A 158 -10.65 -2.98 33.70
C GLU A 158 -9.40 -2.50 32.93
N GLU A 159 -8.31 -2.16 33.63
CA GLU A 159 -7.09 -1.64 32.99
C GLU A 159 -6.31 -2.74 32.24
N HIS A 160 -6.27 -3.96 32.78
CA HIS A 160 -5.58 -5.08 32.14
C HIS A 160 -6.30 -5.57 30.87
N ASP A 161 -7.64 -5.60 30.90
CA ASP A 161 -8.50 -5.99 29.78
C ASP A 161 -8.46 -4.93 28.66
N PHE A 162 -8.44 -3.64 29.02
CA PHE A 162 -8.28 -2.55 28.06
C PHE A 162 -6.89 -2.54 27.41
N SER A 163 -5.83 -2.85 28.17
CA SER A 163 -4.47 -2.96 27.64
C SER A 163 -4.35 -4.11 26.62
N GLU A 164 -4.97 -5.26 26.88
CA GLU A 164 -4.98 -6.39 25.95
C GLU A 164 -5.70 -6.05 24.63
N ILE A 165 -6.85 -5.37 24.71
CA ILE A 165 -7.60 -4.89 23.53
C ILE A 165 -6.77 -3.89 22.72
N VAL A 166 -6.05 -2.98 23.38
CA VAL A 166 -5.18 -2.00 22.71
C VAL A 166 -4.00 -2.69 22.03
N ILE A 167 -3.38 -3.70 22.66
CA ILE A 167 -2.29 -4.47 22.06
C ILE A 167 -2.79 -5.24 20.82
N HIS A 168 -3.92 -5.94 20.92
CA HIS A 168 -4.51 -6.66 19.80
C HIS A 168 -4.85 -5.71 18.63
N GLN A 169 -5.42 -4.54 18.93
CA GLN A 169 -5.73 -3.53 17.93
C GLN A 169 -4.49 -2.91 17.28
N ALA A 170 -3.40 -2.73 18.04
CA ALA A 170 -2.14 -2.24 17.52
C ALA A 170 -1.53 -3.22 16.51
N ILE A 171 -1.59 -4.53 16.80
CA ILE A 171 -1.13 -5.58 15.88
C ILE A 171 -1.97 -5.59 14.60
N GLU A 172 -3.31 -5.59 14.70
CA GLU A 172 -4.21 -5.52 13.53
C GLU A 172 -3.91 -4.29 12.65
N THR A 173 -3.59 -3.14 13.28
CA THR A 173 -3.25 -1.91 12.55
C THR A 173 -1.92 -2.02 11.82
N ILE A 174 -0.88 -2.59 12.47
CA ILE A 174 0.43 -2.80 11.84
C ILE A 174 0.33 -3.80 10.69
N GLU A 175 -0.37 -4.91 10.90
CA GLU A 175 -0.61 -5.93 9.88
C GLU A 175 -1.36 -5.34 8.69
N PHE A 176 -2.37 -4.50 8.93
CA PHE A 176 -3.09 -3.80 7.87
C PHE A 176 -2.18 -2.85 7.07
N VAL A 177 -1.40 -2.00 7.74
CA VAL A 177 -0.52 -1.03 7.06
C VAL A 177 0.58 -1.73 6.26
N LEU A 178 1.25 -2.73 6.86
CA LEU A 178 2.29 -3.52 6.18
C LEU A 178 1.70 -4.38 5.06
N GLY A 179 0.52 -4.94 5.24
CA GLY A 179 -0.22 -5.69 4.22
C GLY A 179 -0.56 -4.83 3.01
N MET A 180 -1.04 -3.59 3.23
CA MET A 180 -1.34 -2.64 2.15
C MET A 180 -0.12 -2.29 1.30
N VAL A 181 1.05 -2.08 1.93
CA VAL A 181 2.32 -1.80 1.22
C VAL A 181 2.83 -3.07 0.52
N SER A 182 2.81 -4.20 1.21
CA SER A 182 3.27 -5.51 0.70
C SER A 182 2.48 -5.95 -0.53
N ASN A 183 1.16 -5.79 -0.51
CA ASN A 183 0.32 -6.11 -1.66
C ASN A 183 0.67 -5.21 -2.85
N THR A 184 0.83 -3.90 -2.62
CA THR A 184 1.26 -2.95 -3.68
C THR A 184 2.61 -3.36 -4.29
N ALA A 185 3.59 -3.74 -3.46
CA ALA A 185 4.91 -4.21 -3.92
C ALA A 185 4.85 -5.56 -4.64
N SER A 186 3.94 -6.45 -4.24
CA SER A 186 3.78 -7.77 -4.85
C SER A 186 3.33 -7.71 -6.32
N TYR A 187 2.66 -6.64 -6.76
CA TYR A 187 2.33 -6.43 -8.18
C TYR A 187 3.57 -6.20 -9.05
N LEU A 188 4.68 -5.71 -8.50
CA LEU A 188 5.95 -5.58 -9.23
C LEU A 188 6.48 -6.95 -9.68
N ARG A 189 6.17 -8.03 -8.93
CA ARG A 189 6.52 -9.40 -9.30
C ARG A 189 5.86 -9.81 -10.61
N LEU A 190 4.60 -9.44 -10.83
CA LEU A 190 3.88 -9.78 -12.05
C LEU A 190 4.49 -9.06 -13.26
N TRP A 191 4.90 -7.81 -13.09
CA TRP A 191 5.61 -7.07 -14.14
C TRP A 191 6.98 -7.68 -14.45
N ALA A 192 7.77 -8.02 -13.42
CA ALA A 192 9.07 -8.65 -13.59
C ALA A 192 8.97 -10.03 -14.28
N LEU A 193 7.95 -10.82 -13.91
CA LEU A 193 7.68 -12.12 -14.52
C LEU A 193 7.25 -11.97 -15.99
N SER A 194 6.44 -10.95 -16.32
CA SER A 194 6.09 -10.63 -17.71
C SER A 194 7.31 -10.20 -18.54
N LEU A 195 8.25 -9.46 -17.95
CA LEU A 195 9.49 -9.06 -18.62
C LEU A 195 10.38 -10.29 -18.86
N ALA A 196 10.62 -11.10 -17.82
CA ALA A 196 11.43 -12.31 -17.91
C ALA A 196 10.86 -13.29 -18.97
N HIS A 197 9.54 -13.46 -19.00
CA HIS A 197 8.86 -14.28 -20.00
C HIS A 197 9.14 -13.79 -21.44
N THR A 198 9.14 -12.47 -21.66
CA THR A 198 9.40 -11.88 -22.99
C THR A 198 10.86 -12.07 -23.41
N GLU A 199 11.80 -11.86 -22.50
CA GLU A 199 13.24 -12.04 -22.75
C GLU A 199 13.61 -13.50 -22.97
N LEU A 200 13.10 -14.41 -22.15
CA LEU A 200 13.36 -15.84 -22.25
C LEU A 200 12.76 -16.43 -23.54
N ALA A 201 11.59 -15.96 -23.97
CA ALA A 201 11.03 -16.31 -25.28
C ALA A 201 11.92 -15.83 -26.45
N ALA A 202 12.45 -14.60 -26.37
CA ALA A 202 13.37 -14.06 -27.37
C ALA A 202 14.68 -14.87 -27.45
N VAL A 203 15.27 -15.22 -26.29
CA VAL A 203 16.49 -16.03 -26.23
C VAL A 203 16.26 -17.43 -26.80
N PHE A 204 15.14 -18.09 -26.48
CA PHE A 204 14.84 -19.40 -27.07
C PHE A 204 14.58 -19.32 -28.57
N TRP A 205 13.93 -18.28 -29.06
CA TRP A 205 13.77 -18.06 -30.50
C TRP A 205 15.13 -17.92 -31.19
N GLU A 206 16.02 -17.09 -30.65
CA GLU A 206 17.35 -16.87 -31.20
C GLU A 206 18.20 -18.15 -31.15
N LYS A 207 18.25 -18.85 -30.01
CA LYS A 207 19.13 -20.02 -29.88
C LYS A 207 18.61 -21.26 -30.61
N THR A 208 17.30 -21.43 -30.74
CA THR A 208 16.71 -22.65 -31.31
C THR A 208 16.34 -22.46 -32.79
N MET A 209 15.56 -21.43 -33.13
CA MET A 209 15.09 -21.23 -34.50
C MET A 209 16.14 -20.59 -35.40
N LEU A 210 16.79 -19.51 -34.96
CA LEU A 210 17.75 -18.79 -35.80
C LEU A 210 18.96 -19.66 -36.17
N THR A 211 19.50 -20.40 -35.19
CA THR A 211 20.60 -21.36 -35.41
C THR A 211 20.23 -22.42 -36.45
N THR A 212 19.03 -22.98 -36.35
CA THR A 212 18.58 -24.06 -37.23
C THR A 212 18.30 -23.58 -38.65
N ILE A 213 17.82 -22.35 -38.81
CA ILE A 213 17.64 -21.70 -40.12
C ILE A 213 18.99 -21.44 -40.79
N GLN A 214 20.01 -21.00 -40.03
CA GLN A 214 21.36 -20.75 -40.57
C GLN A 214 22.07 -22.01 -41.05
N MET A 215 21.73 -23.18 -40.49
CA MET A 215 22.25 -24.48 -40.97
C MET A 215 21.69 -24.89 -42.34
N GLY A 216 20.65 -24.23 -42.85
CA GLY A 216 20.17 -24.37 -44.25
C GLY A 216 19.59 -25.75 -44.62
N ASN A 217 19.38 -26.64 -43.66
CA ASN A 217 18.88 -27.99 -43.89
C ASN A 217 17.39 -28.11 -43.49
N ALA A 218 16.53 -28.46 -44.45
CA ALA A 218 15.09 -28.59 -44.24
C ALA A 218 14.71 -29.59 -43.13
N PHE A 219 15.47 -30.68 -42.99
CA PHE A 219 15.25 -31.67 -41.93
C PHE A 219 15.62 -31.11 -40.54
N ALA A 220 16.69 -30.34 -40.46
CA ALA A 220 17.09 -29.68 -39.22
C ALA A 220 16.03 -28.67 -38.78
N ILE A 221 15.49 -27.87 -39.70
CA ILE A 221 14.44 -26.87 -39.43
C ILE A 221 13.18 -27.52 -38.84
N PHE A 222 12.76 -28.68 -39.37
CA PHE A 222 11.61 -29.40 -38.83
C PHE A 222 11.84 -29.89 -37.38
N ILE A 223 13.03 -30.43 -37.08
CA ILE A 223 13.40 -30.86 -35.73
C ILE A 223 13.54 -29.66 -34.78
N GLY A 224 14.18 -28.58 -35.24
CA GLY A 224 14.32 -27.35 -34.47
C GLY A 224 12.96 -26.74 -34.12
N PHE A 225 11.98 -26.84 -35.02
CA PHE A 225 10.61 -26.37 -34.76
C PHE A 225 9.91 -27.24 -33.71
N ALA A 226 10.03 -28.56 -33.81
CA ALA A 226 9.49 -29.47 -32.81
C ALA A 226 10.11 -29.24 -31.42
N MET A 227 11.43 -29.02 -31.36
CA MET A 227 12.13 -28.68 -30.11
C MET A 227 11.68 -27.34 -29.55
N PHE A 228 11.63 -26.29 -30.39
CA PHE A 228 11.19 -24.95 -29.99
C PHE A 228 9.74 -24.96 -29.47
N ALA A 229 8.83 -25.67 -30.16
CA ALA A 229 7.45 -25.83 -29.72
C ALA A 229 7.36 -26.59 -28.39
N GLY A 230 8.15 -27.64 -28.21
CA GLY A 230 8.20 -28.40 -26.96
C GLY A 230 8.69 -27.59 -25.76
N VAL A 231 9.77 -26.83 -25.93
CA VAL A 231 10.33 -25.97 -24.86
C VAL A 231 9.38 -24.82 -24.54
N THR A 232 8.78 -24.19 -25.55
CA THR A 232 7.80 -23.11 -25.35
C THR A 232 6.55 -23.63 -24.63
N PHE A 233 6.05 -24.81 -25.01
CA PHE A 233 4.89 -25.39 -24.33
C PHE A 233 5.22 -25.84 -22.90
N GLY A 234 6.36 -26.49 -22.68
CA GLY A 234 6.74 -27.02 -21.36
C GLY A 234 7.16 -25.93 -20.36
N VAL A 235 8.13 -25.11 -20.74
CA VAL A 235 8.73 -24.13 -19.82
C VAL A 235 7.86 -22.88 -19.75
N ILE A 236 7.64 -22.23 -20.89
CA ILE A 236 6.96 -20.93 -20.94
C ILE A 236 5.46 -21.07 -20.61
N LEU A 237 4.75 -22.05 -21.18
CA LEU A 237 3.30 -22.16 -20.99
C LEU A 237 2.86 -22.98 -19.77
N CYS A 238 3.60 -24.02 -19.37
CA CYS A 238 3.20 -24.85 -18.22
C CYS A 238 3.87 -24.40 -16.93
N MET A 239 5.20 -24.30 -16.89
CA MET A 239 5.93 -23.98 -15.66
C MET A 239 5.68 -22.52 -15.22
N ASP A 240 5.93 -21.55 -16.11
CA ASP A 240 5.85 -20.13 -15.72
C ASP A 240 4.40 -19.70 -15.43
N VAL A 241 3.41 -20.28 -16.11
CA VAL A 241 1.98 -20.02 -15.82
C VAL A 241 1.56 -20.58 -14.47
N LEU A 242 2.06 -21.75 -14.06
CA LEU A 242 1.79 -22.30 -12.74
C LEU A 242 2.43 -21.46 -11.63
N GLU A 243 3.64 -20.93 -11.87
CA GLU A 243 4.29 -19.99 -10.94
C GLU A 243 3.46 -18.70 -10.81
N CYS A 244 3.04 -18.10 -11.93
CA CYS A 244 2.13 -16.94 -11.93
C CYS A 244 0.84 -17.22 -11.16
N PHE A 245 0.23 -18.38 -11.41
CA PHE A 245 -1.04 -18.79 -10.81
C PHE A 245 -0.92 -18.96 -9.28
N LEU A 246 0.13 -19.62 -8.80
CA LEU A 246 0.35 -19.79 -7.36
C LEU A 246 0.67 -18.47 -6.67
N HIS A 247 1.39 -17.56 -7.32
CA HIS A 247 1.58 -16.21 -6.81
C HIS A 247 0.26 -15.43 -6.71
N ALA A 248 -0.61 -15.52 -7.72
CA ALA A 248 -1.92 -14.90 -7.72
C ALA A 248 -2.85 -15.51 -6.66
N LEU A 249 -2.81 -16.84 -6.47
CA LEU A 249 -3.59 -17.54 -5.44
C LEU A 249 -3.13 -17.12 -4.05
N ARG A 250 -1.82 -17.05 -3.80
CA ARG A 250 -1.29 -16.56 -2.52
C ARG A 250 -1.73 -15.14 -2.23
N LEU A 251 -1.69 -14.26 -3.22
CA LEU A 251 -2.20 -12.90 -3.11
C LEU A 251 -3.69 -12.91 -2.78
N HIS A 252 -4.51 -13.69 -3.49
CA HIS A 252 -5.93 -13.80 -3.19
C HIS A 252 -6.16 -14.33 -1.76
N TRP A 253 -5.49 -15.40 -1.37
CA TRP A 253 -5.67 -16.00 -0.06
C TRP A 253 -5.26 -15.06 1.07
N VAL A 254 -4.05 -14.49 1.00
CA VAL A 254 -3.53 -13.61 2.07
C VAL A 254 -4.20 -12.24 2.05
N GLU A 255 -4.55 -11.70 0.88
CA GLU A 255 -5.09 -10.34 0.80
C GLU A 255 -6.62 -10.31 0.93
N PHE A 256 -7.33 -11.19 0.20
CA PHE A 256 -8.79 -11.17 0.16
C PHE A 256 -9.40 -11.80 1.41
N GLN A 257 -8.82 -12.88 1.93
CA GLN A 257 -9.35 -13.49 3.16
C GLN A 257 -8.99 -12.67 4.39
N THR A 258 -7.77 -12.15 4.53
CA THR A 258 -7.42 -11.33 5.71
C THR A 258 -8.21 -10.01 5.77
N LYS A 259 -8.69 -9.48 4.64
CA LYS A 259 -9.50 -8.24 4.63
C LYS A 259 -11.00 -8.45 4.82
N PHE A 260 -11.57 -9.56 4.36
CA PHE A 260 -13.02 -9.76 4.32
C PHE A 260 -13.52 -10.98 5.10
N TYR A 261 -12.66 -11.98 5.32
CA TYR A 261 -13.01 -13.18 6.05
C TYR A 261 -12.70 -12.98 7.54
N LYS A 262 -13.71 -12.51 8.28
CA LYS A 262 -13.71 -12.72 9.73
C LYS A 262 -14.11 -14.16 9.94
N ALA A 263 -13.18 -14.99 10.39
CA ALA A 263 -13.40 -16.37 10.76
C ALA A 263 -14.33 -16.46 12.00
N ASP A 264 -15.57 -16.01 11.85
CA ASP A 264 -16.62 -16.12 12.86
C ASP A 264 -17.34 -17.45 12.61
N GLY A 265 -16.84 -18.49 13.27
CA GLY A 265 -17.35 -19.86 13.25
C GLY A 265 -17.20 -20.49 14.62
#